data_AF-A0A7G7MLC2-F1
#
_entry.id   AF-A0A7G7MLC2-F1
#
_cell.length_a   1.000
_cell.length_b   1.000
_cell.length_c   1.000
_cell.angle_alpha   90.00
_cell.angle_beta   90.00
_cell.angle_gamma   90.00
#
_symmetry.space_group_name_H-M   'P 1'
#
loop_
_entity.id
_entity.type
_entity.pdbx_description
1 polymer ?
#
loop_
_entity_poly.entity_id
_entity_poly.type
_entity_poly.pdbx_seq_one_letter_code
_entity_poly.pdbx_strand_id
1 'polypeptide(L)' 'MWDVTEWAVLTWLKCTLVLALGVGAGWLYFGVGTGGFTLVCLIAVLAELYATRQLAREWAHEAGLRWWWSG' A
#
# COMPACT_ATOMS: atom_id res chain seq x y z
N MET A 1 -15.68 -8.27 13.19
CA MET A 1 -14.23 -8.01 13.00
C MET A 1 -13.76 -8.22 11.56
N TRP A 2 -14.25 -9.24 10.84
CA TRP A 2 -13.82 -9.56 9.47
C TRP A 2 -13.99 -8.41 8.46
N ASP A 3 -15.11 -7.68 8.49
CA ASP A 3 -15.37 -6.56 7.56
C ASP A 3 -14.30 -5.46 7.59
N VAL A 4 -13.76 -5.15 8.78
CA VAL A 4 -12.73 -4.11 8.97
C VAL A 4 -11.39 -4.57 8.40
N THR A 5 -11.08 -5.86 8.58
CA THR A 5 -9.88 -6.48 8.02
C THR A 5 -9.99 -6.62 6.50
N GLU A 6 -11.15 -6.99 5.97
CA GLU A 6 -11.39 -7.08 4.54
C GLU A 6 -11.21 -5.73 3.84
N TRP A 7 -11.81 -4.67 4.39
CA TRP A 7 -11.63 -3.31 3.88
C TRP A 7 -10.16 -2.89 3.86
N ALA A 8 -9.43 -3.16 4.95
CA ALA A 8 -8.02 -2.83 5.04
C ALA A 8 -7.20 -3.59 3.98
N VAL A 9 -7.41 -4.90 3.84
CA VAL A 9 -6.69 -5.73 2.84
C VAL A 9 -6.99 -5.27 1.41
N LEU A 10 -8.26 -4.96 1.10
CA LEU A 10 -8.64 -4.46 -0.23
C LEU A 10 -8.02 -3.10 -0.54
N THR A 11 -7.95 -2.22 0.46
CA THR A 11 -7.34 -0.89 0.32
C THR A 11 -5.84 -0.99 0.11
N TRP A 12 -5.18 -1.84 0.91
CA TRP A 12 -3.77 -2.15 0.74
C TRP A 12 -3.48 -2.67 -0.67
N LEU A 13 -4.22 -3.70 -1.12
CA LEU A 13 -4.02 -4.31 -2.44
C LEU A 13 -4.20 -3.30 -3.58
N LYS A 14 -5.18 -2.40 -3.50
CA LYS A 14 -5.39 -1.33 -4.48
C LYS A 14 -4.19 -0.39 -4.55
N CYS A 15 -3.65 0.03 -3.41
CA CYS A 15 -2.46 0.88 -3.36
C CYS A 15 -1.25 0.17 -3.98
N THR A 16 -1.01 -1.09 -3.62
CA THR A 16 0.09 -1.89 -4.17
C THR A 16 -0.03 -2.05 -5.68
N LEU A 17 -1.23 -2.29 -6.20
CA LEU A 17 -1.47 -2.40 -7.64
C LEU A 17 -1.18 -1.09 -8.38
N VAL A 18 -1.60 0.05 -7.84
CA VAL A 18 -1.30 1.37 -8.43
C VAL A 18 0.20 1.62 -8.47
N LEU A 19 0.91 1.29 -7.39
CA LEU A 19 2.37 1.44 -7.34
C LEU A 19 3.08 0.47 -8.30
N ALA A 20 2.61 -0.77 -8.41
CA ALA A 20 3.12 -1.73 -9.38
C ALA A 20 2.95 -1.26 -10.82
N LEU A 21 1.79 -0.68 -11.16
CA LEU A 21 1.55 -0.04 -12.46
C LEU A 21 2.50 1.13 -12.69
N GLY A 22 2.75 1.96 -11.67
CA GLY A 22 3.73 3.05 -11.73
C GLY A 22 5.15 2.56 -12.00
N VAL A 23 5.58 1.50 -11.33
CA VAL A 23 6.89 0.86 -11.57
C VAL A 23 6.96 0.26 -12.98
N GLY A 24 5.90 -0.42 -13.44
CA GLY A 24 5.83 -0.96 -14.80
C GLY A 24 5.89 0.13 -15.87
N ALA A 25 5.18 1.24 -15.68
CA ALA A 25 5.24 2.40 -16.57
C ALA A 25 6.64 3.05 -16.55
N GLY A 26 7.24 3.18 -15.37
CA GLY A 26 8.61 3.69 -15.22
C GLY A 26 9.64 2.80 -15.91
N TRP A 27 9.44 1.47 -15.87
CA TRP A 27 10.26 0.51 -16.58
C TRP A 27 10.19 0.70 -18.10
N LEU A 28 8.98 0.84 -18.65
CA LEU A 28 8.78 1.08 -20.09
C LEU A 28 9.38 2.39 -20.56
N TYR A 29 9.36 3.43 -19.72
CA TYR A 29 9.86 4.76 -20.07
C TYR A 29 11.39 4.89 -19.96
N PHE A 30 11.98 4.38 -18.87
CA PHE A 30 13.41 4.56 -18.57
C PHE A 30 14.31 3.40 -19.01
N GLY A 31 13.74 2.21 -19.22
CA GLY A 31 14.49 0.98 -19.50
C GLY A 31 15.28 0.42 -18.30
N VAL A 32 15.74 -0.82 -18.39
CA VAL A 32 16.61 -1.44 -17.37
C VAL A 32 18.02 -0.86 -17.48
N GLY A 33 18.55 -0.32 -16.38
CA GLY A 33 19.95 0.11 -16.27
C GLY A 33 20.17 1.62 -16.22
N THR A 34 19.10 2.42 -16.28
CA THR A 34 19.19 3.86 -16.02
C THR A 34 18.88 4.15 -14.54
N GLY A 35 19.58 5.14 -13.95
CA GLY A 35 19.36 5.52 -12.55
C GLY A 35 17.94 6.00 -12.25
N GLY A 36 17.21 6.46 -13.27
CA GLY A 36 15.81 6.89 -13.16
C GLY A 36 14.86 5.74 -12.77
N PHE A 37 15.05 4.53 -13.32
CA PHE A 37 14.24 3.38 -12.95
C PHE A 37 14.44 2.97 -11.48
N THR A 38 15.70 3.00 -11.01
CA THR A 38 16.02 2.75 -9.59
C THR A 38 15.34 3.77 -8.67
N LEU A 39 15.28 5.03 -9.09
CA LEU A 39 14.64 6.11 -8.34
C LEU A 39 13.11 5.90 -8.26
N VAL A 40 12.47 5.51 -9.37
CA VAL A 40 11.05 5.12 -9.39
C VAL A 40 10.77 3.95 -8.43
N CYS A 41 11.63 2.92 -8.42
CA CYS A 41 11.49 1.79 -7.50
C CYS A 41 11.62 2.22 -6.03
N LEU A 42 12.60 3.07 -5.71
CA LEU A 42 12.78 3.60 -4.35
C LEU A 42 11.56 4.40 -3.88
N ILE A 43 11.03 5.29 -4.74
CA ILE A 43 9.82 6.05 -4.43
C ILE A 43 8.64 5.11 -4.20
N ALA A 44 8.46 4.09 -5.05
CA ALA A 44 7.36 3.14 -4.91
C ALA A 44 7.44 2.37 -3.59
N VAL A 45 8.62 1.89 -3.19
CA VAL A 45 8.82 1.19 -1.92
C VAL A 45 8.54 2.10 -0.72
N LEU A 46 9.03 3.35 -0.75
CA LEU A 46 8.76 4.31 0.32
C LEU A 46 7.27 4.67 0.42
N ALA A 47 6.60 4.83 -0.72
CA ALA A 47 5.16 5.08 -0.76
C ALA A 47 4.36 3.90 -0.21
N GLU A 48 4.71 2.66 -0.60
CA GLU A 48 4.08 1.43 -0.09
C GLU A 48 4.25 1.31 1.44
N LEU A 49 5.47 1.54 1.94
CA LEU A 49 5.75 1.52 3.38
C LEU A 49 4.96 2.58 4.15
N TYR A 50 4.86 3.78 3.59
CA TYR A 50 4.09 4.86 4.21
C TYR A 50 2.58 4.54 4.23
N ALA A 51 2.03 4.10 3.10
CA ALA A 51 0.61 3.72 3.00
C ALA A 51 0.27 2.58 3.95
N THR A 52 1.09 1.52 3.99
CA THR A 52 0.90 0.38 4.90
C THR A 52 0.94 0.80 6.36
N ARG A 53 1.84 1.72 6.73
CA ARG A 53 1.92 2.25 8.10
C ARG A 53 0.68 3.03 8.51
N GLN A 54 0.15 3.88 7.63
CA GLN A 54 -1.06 4.65 7.94
C GLN A 54 -2.28 3.74 8.02
N LEU A 55 -2.42 2.82 7.07
CA LEU A 55 -3.50 1.86 7.05
C LEU A 55 -3.50 0.96 8.29
N ALA A 56 -2.32 0.52 8.76
CA ALA A 56 -2.21 -0.26 9.99
C ALA A 56 -2.65 0.53 11.24
N ARG A 57 -2.39 1.84 11.28
CA ARG A 57 -2.84 2.71 12.37
C ARG A 57 -4.36 2.89 12.36
N GLU A 58 -4.93 3.14 11.20
CA GLU A 58 -6.38 3.26 11.01
C GLU A 58 -7.08 1.96 11.36
N TRP A 59 -6.59 0.84 10.85
CA TRP A 59 -7.12 -0.48 11.16
C TRP A 59 -7.04 -0.80 12.66
N ALA A 60 -5.91 -0.53 13.32
CA ALA A 60 -5.77 -0.76 14.75
C ALA A 60 -6.74 0.12 15.57
N HIS A 61 -6.97 1.36 15.14
CA HIS A 61 -7.92 2.26 15.77
C HIS A 61 -9.36 1.75 15.61
N GLU A 62 -9.77 1.36 14.41
CA GLU A 62 -11.12 0.84 14.14
C GLU A 62 -11.37 -0.52 14.82
N ALA A 63 -10.39 -1.42 14.80
CA ALA A 63 -10.45 -2.70 15.51
C ALA A 63 -10.61 -2.48 17.02
N GLY A 64 -9.87 -1.51 17.58
CA GLY A 64 -9.95 -1.12 18.99
C GLY A 64 -11.24 -0.38 19.40
N LEU A 65 -12.05 0.10 18.45
CA LEU A 65 -13.38 0.64 18.74
C LEU A 65 -14.49 -0.42 18.58
N ARG A 66 -14.29 -1.39 17.68
CA ARG A 66 -15.30 -2.40 17.34
C ARG A 66 -15.17 -3.70 18.13
N TRP A 67 -14.06 -3.94 18.83
CA TRP A 67 -13.84 -5.18 19.60
C TRP A 67 -14.86 -5.41 20.72
N TRP A 68 -15.38 -4.37 21.37
CA TRP A 68 -16.38 -4.54 22.43
C TRP A 68 -17.81 -4.74 21.91
N TRP A 69 -18.10 -4.29 20.68
CA TRP A 69 -19.44 -4.35 20.06
C TRP A 69 -19.65 -5.59 19.18
N SER A 70 -18.63 -6.44 19.00
CA SER A 70 -18.68 -7.62 18.12
C SER A 70 -18.59 -8.95 18.86
N GLY A 71 -18.91 -8.95 20.16
CA GLY A 71 -19.15 -10.15 20.97
C GLY A 71 -20.59 -10.66 20.86
#